data_AF-A0A227J571-F1
#
_entry.id   AF-A0A227J571-F1
#
_cell.length_a   1.000
_cell.length_b   1.000
_cell.length_c   1.000
_cell.angle_alpha   90.00
_cell.angle_beta   90.00
_cell.angle_gamma   90.00
#
_symmetry.space_group_name_H-M   'P 1'
#
loop_
_entity.id
_entity.type
_entity.pdbx_description
1 polymer ?
#
loop_
_entity_poly.entity_id
_entity_poly.type
_entity_poly.pdbx_seq_one_letter_code
_entity_poly.pdbx_strand_id
1 'polypeptide(L)'
;MNKRFFPRIDLPLLMAIIPIMLLSSLTLWSASGFDESMLFKHLARCALTLVCILVMSSIPAASYQRSAPYLYFVAVSLLLAVALFGDSTNGSQRWL
;
A
#
# COMPACT_ATOMS: atom_id res chain seq x y z
N MET A 1 20.10 -0.34 28.08
CA MET A 1 19.88 -1.12 26.86
C MET A 1 18.44 -1.61 26.85
N ASN A 2 17.49 -0.82 26.36
CA ASN A 2 16.08 -1.19 26.20
C ASN A 2 15.46 -0.28 25.11
N LYS A 3 15.74 -0.58 23.84
CA LYS A 3 15.00 0.04 22.72
C LYS A 3 13.71 -0.76 22.56
N ARG A 4 12.69 -0.40 23.34
CA ARG A 4 11.37 -1.00 23.17
C ARG A 4 10.89 -0.69 21.74
N PHE A 5 10.73 -1.72 20.92
CA PHE A 5 10.07 -1.66 19.61
C PHE A 5 8.55 -1.47 19.80
N PHE A 6 8.13 -0.40 20.51
CA PHE A 6 6.72 -0.05 20.50
C PHE A 6 6.41 0.53 19.12
N PRO A 7 5.49 -0.07 18.35
CA PRO A 7 5.01 0.55 17.14
C PRO A 7 4.35 1.86 17.57
N ARG A 8 4.90 2.98 17.09
CA ARG A 8 4.29 4.31 17.27
C ARG A 8 3.18 4.42 16.24
N ILE A 9 2.05 3.81 16.58
CA ILE A 9 0.83 3.90 15.79
C ILE A 9 0.10 5.15 16.24
N ASP A 10 -0.06 6.09 15.30
CA ASP A 10 -0.88 7.26 15.51
C ASP A 10 -2.35 6.83 15.48
N LEU A 11 -2.90 6.53 16.66
CA LEU A 11 -4.27 6.07 16.85
C LEU A 11 -5.32 6.99 16.17
N PRO A 12 -5.19 8.33 16.20
CA PRO A 12 -6.10 9.22 15.49
C PRO A 12 -6.08 9.01 13.98
N LEU A 13 -4.89 8.81 13.40
CA LEU A 13 -4.74 8.58 11.95
C LEU A 13 -5.32 7.22 11.56
N LEU A 14 -5.08 6.19 12.37
CA LEU A 14 -5.65 4.86 12.14
C LEU A 14 -7.19 4.89 12.22
N MET A 15 -7.74 5.62 13.19
CA MET A 15 -9.19 5.85 13.29
C MET A 15 -9.75 6.68 12.12
N ALA A 16 -8.97 7.51 11.46
CA ALA A 16 -9.41 8.21 10.24
C ALA A 16 -9.40 7.28 9.01
N ILE A 17 -8.42 6.37 8.91
CA ILE A 17 -8.27 5.46 7.76
C ILE A 17 -9.36 4.36 7.76
N ILE A 18 -9.69 3.78 8.92
CA ILE A 18 -10.70 2.71 9.03
C ILE A 18 -12.06 3.09 8.40
N PRO A 19 -12.71 4.22 8.74
CA PRO A 19 -14.01 4.57 8.18
C PRO A 19 -13.92 4.87 6.69
N ILE A 20 -12.81 5.45 6.21
CA ILE A 20 -12.57 5.67 4.77
C ILE A 20 -12.49 4.32 4.05
N MET A 21 -11.80 3.34 4.63
CA MET A 21 -11.67 2.00 4.04
C MET A 21 -13.01 1.24 4.02
N LEU A 22 -13.81 1.37 5.08
CA LEU A 22 -15.17 0.84 5.13
C LEU A 22 -16.07 1.49 4.07
N LEU A 23 -16.06 2.83 3.96
CA LEU A 23 -16.81 3.56 2.95
C LEU A 23 -16.38 3.17 1.54
N SER A 24 -15.07 3.01 1.28
CA SER A 24 -14.54 2.52 0.01
C SER A 24 -15.05 1.11 -0.33
N SER A 25 -15.16 0.23 0.66
CA SER A 25 -15.67 -1.13 0.46
C SER A 25 -17.16 -1.13 0.14
N LEU A 26 -17.95 -0.33 0.87
CA LEU A 26 -19.40 -0.18 0.64
C LEU A 26 -19.72 0.44 -0.72
N THR A 27 -18.97 1.48 -1.10
CA THR A 27 -19.14 2.13 -2.42
C THR A 27 -18.74 1.20 -3.55
N LEU A 28 -17.67 0.42 -3.40
CA LEU A 28 -17.29 -0.60 -4.38
C LEU A 28 -18.36 -1.69 -4.51
N TRP A 29 -18.91 -2.17 -3.39
CA TRP A 29 -19.99 -3.17 -3.39
C TRP A 29 -21.20 -2.66 -4.17
N SER A 30 -21.57 -1.40 -3.97
CA SER A 30 -22.66 -0.77 -4.71
C SER A 30 -22.35 -0.56 -6.19
N ALA A 31 -21.12 -0.19 -6.55
CA ALA A 31 -20.72 0.11 -7.92
C ALA A 31 -20.45 -1.15 -8.76
N SER A 32 -20.05 -2.25 -8.12
CA SER A 32 -19.73 -3.53 -8.77
C SER A 32 -20.95 -4.39 -9.07
N GLY A 33 -22.16 -3.96 -8.70
CA GLY A 33 -23.38 -4.74 -8.91
C GLY A 33 -23.43 -6.02 -8.08
N PHE A 34 -22.90 -5.98 -6.85
CA PHE A 34 -22.86 -7.12 -5.92
C PHE A 34 -21.93 -8.27 -6.37
N ASP A 35 -20.88 -7.97 -7.14
CA ASP A 35 -19.86 -8.96 -7.50
C ASP A 35 -18.97 -9.33 -6.30
N GLU A 36 -19.20 -10.52 -5.76
CA GLU A 36 -18.44 -11.08 -4.65
C GLU A 36 -16.93 -11.22 -4.96
N SER A 37 -16.57 -11.52 -6.21
CA SER A 37 -15.19 -11.71 -6.60
C SER A 37 -14.39 -10.41 -6.56
N MET A 38 -15.03 -9.30 -6.94
CA MET A 38 -14.44 -7.97 -6.90
C MET A 38 -14.31 -7.47 -5.45
N LEU A 39 -15.34 -7.72 -4.63
CA LEU A 39 -15.31 -7.40 -3.20
C LEU A 39 -14.19 -8.17 -2.49
N PHE A 40 -14.04 -9.47 -2.74
CA PHE A 40 -13.00 -10.28 -2.12
C PHE A 40 -11.59 -9.77 -2.45
N LYS A 41 -11.33 -9.44 -3.73
CA LYS A 41 -10.05 -8.82 -4.14
C LYS A 41 -9.80 -7.49 -3.42
N HIS A 42 -10.84 -6.67 -3.24
CA HIS A 42 -10.73 -5.41 -2.51
C HIS A 42 -10.43 -5.61 -1.02
N LEU A 43 -11.10 -6.55 -0.37
CA LEU A 43 -10.86 -6.88 1.03
C LEU A 43 -9.47 -7.48 1.25
N ALA A 44 -8.98 -8.31 0.33
CA ALA A 44 -7.61 -8.85 0.38
C ALA A 44 -6.55 -7.73 0.32
N ARG A 45 -6.74 -6.75 -0.57
CA ARG A 45 -5.90 -5.55 -0.65
C ARG A 45 -5.98 -4.70 0.62
N CYS A 46 -7.18 -4.56 1.18
CA CYS A 46 -7.39 -3.84 2.44
C CYS A 46 -6.65 -4.51 3.61
N ALA A 47 -6.73 -5.84 3.71
CA ALA A 47 -5.98 -6.61 4.71
C ALA A 47 -4.47 -6.44 4.53
N LEU A 48 -3.98 -6.51 3.28
CA LEU A 48 -2.58 -6.26 2.96
C LEU A 48 -2.14 -4.86 3.41
N THR A 49 -2.94 -3.82 3.16
CA THR A 49 -2.66 -2.45 3.61
C THR A 49 -2.52 -2.35 5.13
N LEU A 50 -3.43 -2.96 5.89
CA LEU A 50 -3.37 -2.95 7.35
C LEU A 50 -2.10 -3.64 7.86
N VAL A 51 -1.75 -4.80 7.30
CA VAL A 51 -0.51 -5.51 7.63
C VAL A 51 0.71 -4.65 7.28
N CYS A 52 0.74 -4.04 6.10
CA CYS A 52 1.82 -3.16 5.68
C CYS A 52 2.01 -1.97 6.63
N ILE A 53 0.93 -1.32 7.09
CA ILE A 53 1.02 -0.21 8.04
C ILE A 53 1.62 -0.66 9.36
N LEU A 54 1.20 -1.81 9.89
CA LEU A 54 1.73 -2.35 11.16
C LEU A 54 3.22 -2.70 11.04
N VAL A 55 3.62 -3.35 9.95
CA VAL A 55 5.03 -3.71 9.68
C VAL A 55 5.86 -2.44 9.51
N MET A 56 5.39 -1.49 8.70
CA MET A 56 6.13 -0.25 8.43
C MET A 56 6.24 0.65 9.67
N SER A 57 5.20 0.73 10.50
CA SER A 57 5.20 1.47 11.77
C SER A 57 6.17 0.89 12.80
N SER A 58 6.50 -0.40 12.68
CA SER A 58 7.46 -1.06 13.57
C SER A 58 8.92 -0.68 13.27
N ILE A 59 9.20 -0.12 12.08
CA ILE A 59 10.55 0.25 11.64
C ILE A 59 10.84 1.72 12.01
N PRO A 60 11.97 2.02 12.68
CA PRO A 60 12.33 3.40 13.01
C PRO A 60 12.60 4.29 11.78
N ALA A 61 12.21 5.56 11.86
CA ALA A 61 12.44 6.57 10.81
C ALA A 61 13.89 6.66 10.31
N ALA A 62 14.87 6.51 11.20
CA ALA A 62 16.30 6.53 10.85
C ALA A 62 16.71 5.39 9.90
N SER A 63 16.03 4.23 9.97
CA SER A 63 16.28 3.12 9.04
C SER A 63 15.79 3.47 7.64
N TYR A 64 14.64 4.15 7.52
CA TYR A 64 14.13 4.60 6.23
C TYR A 64 15.06 5.64 5.58
N GLN A 65 15.60 6.57 6.36
CA GLN A 65 16.55 7.57 5.87
C GLN A 65 17.83 6.91 5.31
N ARG A 66 18.36 5.89 5.99
CA ARG A 66 19.56 5.17 5.51
C ARG A 66 19.27 4.33 4.26
N SER A 67 18.07 3.76 4.16
CA SER A 67 17.66 2.95 3.00
C SER A 67 17.17 3.78 1.81
N ALA A 68 16.95 5.09 1.98
CA ALA A 68 16.45 5.99 0.94
C ALA A 68 17.21 5.92 -0.40
N PRO A 69 18.56 5.98 -0.46
CA PRO A 69 19.27 5.90 -1.74
C PRO A 69 19.08 4.56 -2.45
N TYR A 70 18.99 3.45 -1.69
CA TYR A 70 18.76 2.12 -2.26
C TYR A 70 17.34 2.00 -2.80
N LEU A 71 16.32 2.46 -2.06
CA LEU A 71 14.93 2.46 -2.51
C LEU A 71 14.74 3.34 -3.75
N TYR A 72 15.44 4.46 -3.82
CA TYR A 72 15.42 5.32 -5.00
C TYR A 72 15.98 4.59 -6.23
N PHE A 73 17.11 3.90 -6.08
CA PHE A 73 17.69 3.12 -7.18
C PHE A 73 16.74 2.02 -7.65
N VAL A 74 16.07 1.33 -6.72
CA VAL A 74 15.03 0.34 -7.04
C VAL A 74 13.85 0.98 -7.77
N ALA A 75 13.40 2.17 -7.38
CA ALA A 75 12.31 2.86 -8.07
C ALA A 75 12.69 3.24 -9.50
N VAL A 76 13.91 3.75 -9.71
CA VAL A 76 14.43 4.09 -11.05
C VAL A 76 14.59 2.84 -11.92
N SER A 77 15.09 1.74 -11.35
CA SER A 77 15.21 0.49 -12.11
C SER A 77 13.84 -0.09 -12.48
N LEU A 78 12.84 0.01 -11.60
CA LEU A 78 11.47 -0.37 -11.90
C LEU A 78 10.88 0.48 -13.04
N LEU A 79 11.20 1.79 -13.06
CA LEU A 79 10.77 2.69 -14.13
C LEU A 79 11.37 2.32 -15.48
N LEU A 80 12.67 1.97 -15.50
CA LEU A 80 13.33 1.44 -16.69
C LEU A 80 12.71 0.11 -17.12
N ALA A 81 12.38 -0.76 -16.17
CA ALA A 81 11.71 -2.02 -16.47
C ALA A 81 10.33 -1.80 -17.10
N VAL A 82 9.51 -0.86 -16.60
CA VAL A 82 8.22 -0.48 -17.23
C VAL A 82 8.45 0.02 -18.66
N ALA A 83 9.51 0.80 -18.91
CA ALA A 83 9.77 1.33 -20.25
C ALA A 83 10.19 0.26 -21.27
N LEU A 84 10.84 -0.82 -20.81
CA LEU A 84 11.34 -1.90 -21.67
C LEU A 84 10.35 -3.06 -21.81
N PHE A 85 9.65 -3.41 -20.72
CA PHE A 85 8.83 -4.63 -20.60
C PHE A 85 7.39 -4.34 -20.16
N GLY A 86 7.00 -3.07 -20.01
CA GLY A 86 5.69 -2.72 -19.48
C GLY A 86 4.54 -3.05 -20.42
N ASP A 87 3.45 -3.50 -19.84
CA ASP A 87 2.21 -3.78 -20.54
C ASP A 87 1.49 -2.47 -20.89
N SER A 88 1.00 -2.38 -22.13
CA SER A 88 0.33 -1.21 -22.67
C SER A 88 -1.18 -1.37 -22.54
N THR A 89 -1.73 -0.91 -21.42
CA THR A 89 -3.18 -0.75 -21.24
C THR A 89 -3.62 0.67 -21.61
N ASN A 90 -4.60 0.82 -22.51
CA ASN A 90 -5.14 2.11 -22.95
C ASN A 90 -4.10 3.08 -23.60
N GLY A 91 -3.14 2.54 -24.35
CA GLY A 91 -2.18 3.35 -25.13
C GLY A 91 -1.02 3.95 -24.32
N SER A 92 -0.81 3.52 -23.08
CA SER A 92 0.29 3.96 -22.22
C SER A 92 0.86 2.79 -21.42
N GLN A 93 2.18 2.62 -21.45
CA GLN A 93 2.90 1.63 -20.64
C GLN A 93 3.10 2.17 -19.23
N ARG A 94 2.42 1.54 -18.26
CA ARG A 94 2.42 1.97 -16.84
C ARG A 94 2.49 0.81 -15.86
N TRP A 95 2.23 -0.39 -16.34
CA TRP A 95 2.16 -1.59 -15.54
C TRP A 95 3.31 -2.49 -15.96
N LEU A 96 3.96 -3.10 -14.99
CA LEU A 96 4.82 -4.26 -15.19
C LEU A 96 4.00 -5.53 -15.05
#